data_AF-A0A7W1ULX9-F1
#
_entry.id   AF-A0A7W1ULX9-F1
#
_cell.length_a   1.000
_cell.length_b   1.000
_cell.length_c   1.000
_cell.angle_alpha   90.00
_cell.angle_beta   90.00
_cell.angle_gamma   90.00
#
_symmetry.space_group_name_H-M   'P 1'
#
loop_
_entity.id
_entity.type
_entity.pdbx_description
1 polymer ?
#
loop_
_entity_poly.entity_id
_entity_poly.type
_entity_poly.pdbx_seq_one_letter_code
_entity_poly.pdbx_strand_id
1 'polypeptide(L)'
;MTGALAFLALRSAHNWAAARLSKVFQPRYLVALLAVGAYFWFLIIRPDVQPGDRPGAPVGDAASALLMLASLALVLPVTWWWLGRADRSALAFSPAETQWLFPAPVHRRALILWKLARAQLPLVFNVLLFTLFFRRGGGTVEAAARQAVGFWLLVTTLHLHRLGAALTRAGATEHGRVGIRRFGPGLVLVLAGLLLLGGGAARAWPGWSPEEGGRSLIAALTTTFGSPLPALVLAPFHAVLAPIFAAGLAEWLRAAAVSLLILLLHLAWVVRTDTAFEDAAAEASARHAELLTAHQEGRPAVRGSRVGRVWFPLAPTGHPAVALLWKNTAAITTGLRPVLIFPLVVFVGMPAFLLATEIFPRLTFGSFVAVAALVVLAYSLLFGPLLVRNDLRSDLLHAATLRAYPLRGETLV
;
A
#
# COMPACT_ATOMS: atom_id res chain seq x y z
N MET A 1 -28.68 -7.75 16.70
CA MET A 1 -28.09 -6.82 15.71
C MET A 1 -26.86 -7.39 14.99
N THR A 2 -25.92 -8.03 15.71
CA THR A 2 -24.74 -8.68 15.13
C THR A 2 -25.08 -9.71 14.04
N GLY A 3 -26.15 -10.49 14.21
CA GLY A 3 -26.61 -11.46 13.22
C GLY A 3 -27.06 -10.84 11.89
N ALA A 4 -27.69 -9.66 11.90
CA ALA A 4 -28.13 -8.98 10.68
C ALA A 4 -26.95 -8.45 9.86
N LEU A 5 -25.95 -7.87 10.54
CA LEU A 5 -24.71 -7.44 9.89
C LEU A 5 -23.88 -8.64 9.41
N ALA A 6 -23.80 -9.73 10.17
CA ALA A 6 -23.13 -10.96 9.73
C ALA A 6 -23.82 -11.55 8.49
N PHE A 7 -25.15 -11.60 8.48
CA PHE A 7 -25.93 -12.01 7.32
C PHE A 7 -25.63 -11.14 6.09
N LEU A 8 -25.64 -9.82 6.26
CA LEU A 8 -25.31 -8.87 5.19
C LEU A 8 -23.88 -9.08 4.67
N ALA A 9 -22.91 -9.36 5.54
CA ALA A 9 -21.51 -9.60 5.17
C ALA A 9 -21.40 -10.85 4.31
N LEU A 10 -21.97 -11.96 4.80
CA LEU A 10 -21.94 -13.25 4.12
C LEU A 10 -22.66 -13.18 2.77
N ARG A 11 -23.86 -12.57 2.71
CA ARG A 11 -24.60 -12.43 1.45
C ARG A 11 -23.92 -11.49 0.48
N SER A 12 -23.33 -10.39 0.95
CA SER A 12 -22.56 -9.48 0.09
C SER A 12 -21.33 -10.17 -0.48
N ALA A 13 -20.60 -10.93 0.33
CA ALA A 13 -19.42 -11.69 -0.11
C ALA A 13 -19.82 -12.77 -1.14
N HIS A 14 -20.88 -13.52 -0.86
CA HIS A 14 -21.43 -14.52 -1.77
C HIS A 14 -21.85 -13.89 -3.11
N ASN A 15 -22.65 -12.82 -3.08
CA ASN A 15 -23.15 -12.18 -4.29
C ASN A 15 -22.03 -11.54 -5.11
N TRP A 16 -21.04 -10.95 -4.43
CA TRP A 16 -19.84 -10.44 -5.08
C TRP A 16 -19.05 -11.56 -5.77
N ALA A 17 -18.83 -12.69 -5.08
CA ALA A 17 -18.12 -13.83 -5.64
C ALA A 17 -18.88 -14.43 -6.83
N ALA A 18 -20.19 -14.65 -6.70
CA ALA A 18 -21.05 -15.13 -7.77
C ALA A 18 -21.03 -14.20 -9.00
N ALA A 19 -21.13 -12.88 -8.78
CA ALA A 19 -21.08 -11.88 -9.86
C ALA A 19 -19.68 -11.77 -10.51
N ARG A 20 -18.61 -12.16 -9.82
CA ARG A 20 -17.26 -12.20 -10.39
C ARG A 20 -17.01 -13.49 -11.14
N LEU A 21 -17.46 -14.61 -10.61
CA LEU A 21 -17.41 -15.93 -11.25
C LEU A 21 -18.25 -15.96 -12.52
N SER A 22 -19.43 -15.33 -12.53
CA SER A 22 -20.25 -15.24 -13.75
C SER A 22 -19.53 -14.54 -14.90
N LYS A 23 -18.63 -13.60 -14.59
CA LYS A 23 -17.79 -12.93 -15.60
C LYS A 23 -16.70 -13.83 -16.15
N VAL A 24 -16.20 -14.81 -15.40
CA VAL A 24 -15.17 -15.76 -15.88
C VAL A 24 -15.68 -16.54 -17.09
N PHE A 25 -16.99 -16.77 -17.19
CA PHE A 25 -17.61 -17.40 -18.36
C PHE A 25 -17.65 -16.52 -19.62
N GLN A 26 -17.27 -15.24 -19.53
CA GLN A 26 -17.07 -14.43 -20.73
C GLN A 26 -15.64 -14.67 -21.26
N PRO A 27 -15.47 -14.93 -22.58
CA PRO A 27 -14.20 -15.36 -23.16
C PRO A 27 -13.05 -14.39 -22.86
N ARG A 28 -13.32 -13.07 -22.88
CA ARG A 28 -12.33 -12.03 -22.53
C ARG A 28 -11.73 -12.17 -21.13
N TYR A 29 -12.54 -12.59 -20.15
CA TYR A 29 -12.10 -12.72 -18.76
C TYR A 29 -11.49 -14.09 -18.49
N LEU A 30 -11.95 -15.13 -19.18
CA LEU A 30 -11.35 -16.45 -19.13
C LEU A 30 -9.89 -16.43 -19.61
N VAL A 31 -9.62 -15.78 -20.75
CA VAL A 31 -8.26 -15.67 -21.30
C VAL A 31 -7.33 -14.94 -20.32
N ALA A 32 -7.80 -13.83 -19.74
CA ALA A 32 -7.04 -13.10 -18.74
C ALA A 32 -6.77 -13.95 -17.48
N LEU A 33 -7.78 -14.70 -17.01
CA LEU A 33 -7.65 -15.59 -15.86
C LEU A 33 -6.66 -16.73 -16.13
N LEU A 34 -6.72 -17.35 -17.32
CA LEU A 34 -5.80 -18.41 -17.72
C LEU A 34 -4.37 -17.88 -17.87
N ALA A 35 -4.18 -16.69 -18.46
CA ALA A 35 -2.85 -16.08 -18.58
C ALA A 35 -2.25 -15.77 -17.20
N VAL A 36 -3.03 -15.19 -16.30
CA VAL A 36 -2.60 -14.90 -14.91
C VAL A 36 -2.36 -16.21 -14.14
N GLY A 37 -3.26 -17.19 -14.28
CA GLY A 37 -3.14 -18.50 -13.66
C GLY A 37 -1.90 -19.26 -14.13
N ALA A 38 -1.63 -19.27 -15.44
CA ALA A 38 -0.43 -19.86 -16.03
C ALA A 38 0.84 -19.14 -15.56
N TYR A 39 0.84 -17.80 -15.53
CA TYR A 39 1.95 -17.02 -14.99
C TYR A 39 2.26 -17.41 -13.55
N PHE A 40 1.24 -17.45 -12.68
CA PHE A 40 1.43 -17.87 -11.30
C PHE A 40 1.84 -19.34 -11.20
N TRP A 41 1.27 -20.24 -11.99
CA TRP A 41 1.67 -21.65 -12.07
C TRP A 41 3.17 -21.79 -12.34
N PHE A 42 3.71 -21.07 -13.33
CA PHE A 42 5.14 -21.08 -13.64
C PHE A 42 6.00 -20.51 -12.50
N LEU A 43 5.54 -19.47 -11.82
CA LEU A 43 6.27 -18.82 -10.73
C LEU A 43 6.28 -19.67 -9.44
N ILE A 44 5.19 -20.38 -9.16
CA ILE A 44 4.99 -21.12 -7.91
C ILE A 44 5.45 -22.56 -8.01
N ILE A 45 5.14 -23.26 -9.11
CA ILE A 45 5.21 -24.73 -9.23
C ILE A 45 6.48 -25.20 -9.94
N ARG A 46 7.26 -24.33 -10.57
CA ARG A 46 8.63 -24.65 -10.99
C ARG A 46 9.69 -24.11 -10.03
N PRO A 47 9.90 -24.69 -8.84
CA PRO A 47 11.18 -24.58 -8.17
C PRO A 47 12.12 -25.65 -8.74
N ASP A 48 12.60 -25.49 -9.98
CA ASP A 48 13.79 -26.22 -10.47
C ASP A 48 15.07 -25.53 -9.96
N VAL A 49 15.07 -25.22 -8.66
CA VAL A 49 16.27 -24.80 -7.95
C VAL A 49 16.52 -25.90 -6.93
N GLN A 50 17.17 -26.97 -7.38
CA GLN A 50 17.96 -27.79 -6.48
C GLN A 50 18.81 -26.83 -5.63
N PRO A 51 18.70 -26.87 -4.29
CA PRO A 51 19.65 -26.18 -3.44
C PRO A 51 21.01 -26.73 -3.85
N GLY A 52 21.84 -25.91 -4.50
CA GLY A 52 23.23 -26.27 -4.65
C GLY A 52 23.79 -26.32 -3.23
N ASP A 53 24.26 -27.49 -2.81
CA ASP A 53 25.04 -27.68 -1.59
C ASP A 53 26.17 -26.66 -1.56
N ARG A 54 25.92 -25.52 -0.91
CA ARG A 54 26.93 -24.63 -0.40
C ARG A 54 26.90 -24.77 1.11
N PRO A 55 27.84 -25.52 1.70
CA PRO A 55 27.99 -25.53 3.15
C PRO A 55 28.43 -24.12 3.57
N GLY A 56 27.66 -23.46 4.44
CA GLY A 56 28.18 -22.33 5.23
C GLY A 56 27.49 -20.97 5.13
N ALA A 57 26.40 -20.77 4.38
CA ALA A 57 25.64 -19.52 4.48
C ALA A 57 24.57 -19.61 5.59
N PRO A 58 24.70 -18.90 6.73
CA PRO A 58 23.70 -18.91 7.78
C PRO A 58 22.40 -18.27 7.28
N VAL A 59 21.40 -19.10 7.00
CA VAL A 59 20.04 -18.67 6.60
C VAL A 59 19.41 -17.69 7.63
N GLY A 60 19.89 -17.71 8.88
CA GLY A 60 19.46 -16.80 9.95
C GLY A 60 19.90 -15.33 9.77
N ASP A 61 21.08 -15.07 9.21
CA ASP A 61 21.62 -13.71 9.08
C ASP A 61 20.93 -12.93 7.95
N ALA A 62 20.60 -13.63 6.86
CA ALA A 62 19.83 -13.07 5.76
C ALA A 62 18.39 -12.71 6.17
N ALA A 63 17.73 -13.58 6.94
CA ALA A 63 16.36 -13.36 7.40
C ALA A 63 16.25 -12.21 8.40
N SER A 64 17.21 -12.09 9.32
CA SER A 64 17.26 -11.00 10.31
C SER A 64 17.55 -9.65 9.65
N ALA A 65 18.50 -9.58 8.71
CA ALA A 65 18.76 -8.37 7.93
C ALA A 65 17.53 -7.93 7.13
N LEU A 66 16.84 -8.88 6.48
CA LEU A 66 15.64 -8.59 5.70
C LEU A 66 14.48 -8.10 6.60
N LEU A 67 14.31 -8.71 7.79
CA LEU A 67 13.32 -8.28 8.76
C LEU A 67 13.59 -6.87 9.27
N MET A 68 14.85 -6.53 9.56
CA MET A 68 15.24 -5.18 9.96
C MET A 68 14.91 -4.16 8.87
N LEU A 69 15.28 -4.44 7.62
CA LEU A 69 15.06 -3.51 6.52
C LEU A 69 13.59 -3.38 6.15
N ALA A 70 12.83 -4.46 6.22
CA ALA A 70 11.37 -4.40 6.12
C ALA A 70 10.78 -3.53 7.25
N SER A 71 11.31 -3.64 8.48
CA SER A 71 10.90 -2.79 9.60
C SER A 71 11.19 -1.32 9.34
N LEU A 72 12.38 -0.99 8.81
CA LEU A 72 12.75 0.37 8.41
C LEU A 72 11.85 0.88 7.28
N ALA A 73 11.54 0.04 6.29
CA ALA A 73 10.66 0.40 5.19
C ALA A 73 9.22 0.72 5.66
N LEU A 74 8.72 0.03 6.69
CA LEU A 74 7.40 0.32 7.27
C LEU A 74 7.31 1.66 8.00
N VAL A 75 8.43 2.27 8.38
CA VAL A 75 8.45 3.63 8.96
C VAL A 75 7.93 4.66 7.96
N LEU A 76 8.21 4.47 6.66
CA LEU A 76 7.82 5.41 5.60
C LEU A 76 6.30 5.60 5.50
N PRO A 77 5.46 4.55 5.32
CA PRO A 77 4.02 4.73 5.25
C PRO A 77 3.42 5.25 6.57
N VAL A 78 3.94 4.82 7.73
CA VAL A 78 3.48 5.35 9.03
C VAL A 78 3.75 6.84 9.13
N THR A 79 4.98 7.27 8.85
CA THR A 79 5.36 8.69 8.80
C THR A 79 4.47 9.47 7.84
N TRP A 80 4.25 8.93 6.65
CA TRP A 80 3.37 9.54 5.65
C TRP A 80 1.95 9.72 6.16
N TRP A 81 1.37 8.78 6.89
CA TRP A 81 0.00 8.91 7.40
C TRP A 81 -0.12 9.97 8.50
N TRP A 82 0.93 10.19 9.28
CA TRP A 82 0.97 11.23 10.31
C TRP A 82 1.29 12.63 9.75
N LEU A 83 2.28 12.75 8.84
CA LEU A 83 2.72 14.02 8.28
C LEU A 83 1.96 14.46 7.02
N GLY A 84 1.42 13.51 6.27
CA GLY A 84 0.71 13.75 5.02
C GLY A 84 -0.72 14.26 5.21
N ARG A 85 -1.51 14.25 4.14
CA ARG A 85 -2.91 14.68 4.16
C ARG A 85 -3.84 13.57 4.65
N ALA A 86 -4.92 13.94 5.35
CA ALA A 86 -5.98 13.03 5.74
C ALA A 86 -6.67 12.40 4.52
N ASP A 87 -6.47 11.10 4.34
CA ASP A 87 -7.25 10.29 3.42
C ASP A 87 -8.41 9.63 4.18
N ARG A 88 -9.59 10.28 4.11
CA ARG A 88 -10.83 9.79 4.73
C ARG A 88 -11.57 8.76 3.86
N SER A 89 -11.05 8.42 2.67
CA SER A 89 -11.74 7.50 1.73
C SER A 89 -11.99 6.10 2.30
N ALA A 90 -11.17 5.67 3.28
CA ALA A 90 -11.33 4.42 3.99
C ALA A 90 -12.68 4.30 4.74
N LEU A 91 -13.25 5.44 5.12
CA LEU A 91 -14.48 5.57 5.90
C LEU A 91 -15.74 5.70 5.02
N ALA A 92 -15.58 5.89 3.70
CA ALA A 92 -16.69 6.15 2.79
C ALA A 92 -17.59 4.92 2.62
N PHE A 93 -18.85 5.03 3.02
CA PHE A 93 -19.91 4.07 2.74
C PHE A 93 -20.40 4.20 1.29
N SER A 94 -20.91 3.11 0.72
CA SER A 94 -21.57 3.19 -0.59
C SER A 94 -22.91 3.93 -0.45
N PRO A 95 -23.46 4.51 -1.53
CA PRO A 95 -24.76 5.20 -1.47
C PRO A 95 -25.87 4.33 -0.87
N ALA A 96 -25.90 3.05 -1.23
CA ALA A 96 -26.84 2.08 -0.65
C ALA A 96 -26.59 1.88 0.85
N GLU A 97 -25.34 1.75 1.29
CA GLU A 97 -25.04 1.62 2.72
C GLU A 97 -25.46 2.86 3.50
N THR A 98 -25.24 4.06 2.98
CA THR A 98 -25.67 5.30 3.63
C THR A 98 -27.20 5.36 3.75
N GLN A 99 -27.93 5.04 2.68
CA GLN A 99 -29.39 5.07 2.66
C GLN A 99 -30.04 4.04 3.60
N TRP A 100 -29.43 2.87 3.78
CA TRP A 100 -30.02 1.79 4.56
C TRP A 100 -29.47 1.67 5.98
N LEU A 101 -28.18 1.96 6.21
CA LEU A 101 -27.53 1.76 7.50
C LEU A 101 -27.57 3.00 8.40
N PHE A 102 -27.54 4.21 7.85
CA PHE A 102 -27.53 5.43 8.67
C PHE A 102 -28.90 5.75 9.29
N PRO A 103 -30.06 5.54 8.62
CA PRO A 103 -31.36 5.73 9.26
C PRO A 103 -31.80 4.53 10.11
N ALA A 104 -31.13 3.38 10.00
CA ALA A 104 -31.43 2.22 10.84
C ALA A 104 -31.01 2.48 12.30
N PRO A 105 -31.70 1.89 13.30
CA PRO A 105 -31.36 2.05 14.71
C PRO A 105 -30.12 1.21 15.10
N VAL A 106 -29.01 1.37 14.38
CA VAL A 106 -27.74 0.66 14.57
C VAL A 106 -26.75 1.50 15.37
N HIS A 107 -26.10 0.86 16.34
CA HIS A 107 -25.04 1.52 17.11
C HIS A 107 -23.83 1.85 16.22
N ARG A 108 -23.20 2.99 16.48
CA ARG A 108 -21.99 3.49 15.80
C ARG A 108 -20.88 2.46 15.72
N ARG A 109 -20.61 1.81 16.86
CA ARG A 109 -19.62 0.72 16.95
C ARG A 109 -19.91 -0.41 15.97
N ALA A 110 -21.18 -0.72 15.73
CA ALA A 110 -21.58 -1.75 14.77
C ALA A 110 -21.31 -1.31 13.31
N LEU A 111 -21.48 -0.03 12.98
CA LEU A 111 -21.12 0.54 11.67
C LEU A 111 -19.60 0.51 11.43
N ILE A 112 -18.81 0.85 12.45
CA ILE A 112 -17.34 0.76 12.41
C ILE A 112 -16.91 -0.68 12.17
N LEU A 113 -17.42 -1.62 12.98
CA LEU A 113 -17.08 -3.05 12.85
C LEU A 113 -17.53 -3.63 11.52
N TRP A 114 -18.72 -3.24 11.02
CA TRP A 114 -19.18 -3.59 9.68
C TRP A 114 -18.18 -3.12 8.62
N LYS A 115 -17.74 -1.86 8.70
CA LYS A 115 -16.82 -1.29 7.72
C LYS A 115 -15.46 -2.00 7.73
N LEU A 116 -14.94 -2.28 8.93
CA LEU A 116 -13.69 -3.01 9.12
C LEU A 116 -13.80 -4.46 8.62
N ALA A 117 -14.93 -5.13 8.87
CA ALA A 117 -15.17 -6.48 8.38
C ALA A 117 -15.25 -6.51 6.85
N ARG A 118 -15.97 -5.56 6.23
CA ARG A 118 -16.05 -5.45 4.77
C ARG A 118 -14.69 -5.16 4.13
N ALA A 119 -13.82 -4.41 4.81
CA ALA A 119 -12.46 -4.18 4.36
C ALA A 119 -11.58 -5.45 4.36
N GLN A 120 -11.95 -6.50 5.10
CA GLN A 120 -11.16 -7.75 5.13
C GLN A 120 -11.14 -8.46 3.78
N LEU A 121 -12.21 -8.41 2.97
CA LEU A 121 -12.25 -9.08 1.66
C LEU A 121 -11.08 -8.66 0.74
N PRO A 122 -10.89 -7.36 0.42
CA PRO A 122 -9.75 -6.95 -0.39
C PRO A 122 -8.40 -7.17 0.32
N LEU A 123 -8.34 -7.14 1.66
CA LEU A 123 -7.10 -7.40 2.39
C LEU A 123 -6.70 -8.87 2.32
N VAL A 124 -7.64 -9.81 2.48
CA VAL A 124 -7.39 -11.26 2.33
C VAL A 124 -6.91 -11.56 0.92
N PHE A 125 -7.49 -10.93 -0.11
CA PHE A 125 -6.99 -11.07 -1.47
C PHE A 125 -5.52 -10.62 -1.59
N ASN A 126 -5.15 -9.47 -1.02
CA ASN A 126 -3.76 -9.00 -0.99
C ASN A 126 -2.85 -9.94 -0.20
N VAL A 127 -3.32 -10.50 0.91
CA VAL A 127 -2.58 -11.48 1.72
C VAL A 127 -2.27 -12.73 0.92
N LEU A 128 -3.25 -13.26 0.18
CA LEU A 128 -3.05 -14.42 -0.69
C LEU A 128 -2.01 -14.11 -1.76
N LEU A 129 -2.10 -12.95 -2.42
CA LEU A 129 -1.09 -12.51 -3.39
C LEU A 129 0.30 -12.39 -2.75
N PHE A 130 0.44 -11.72 -1.61
CA PHE A 130 1.73 -11.55 -0.95
C PHE A 130 2.31 -12.88 -0.48
N THR A 131 1.49 -13.77 0.06
CA THR A 131 1.93 -15.13 0.44
C THR A 131 2.47 -15.89 -0.77
N LEU A 132 1.84 -15.70 -1.94
CA LEU A 132 2.26 -16.30 -3.19
C LEU A 132 3.59 -15.73 -3.71
N PHE A 133 3.71 -14.40 -3.73
CA PHE A 133 4.90 -13.69 -4.23
C PHE A 133 6.11 -13.87 -3.33
N PHE A 134 5.91 -13.87 -2.01
CA PHE A 134 6.99 -13.99 -1.02
C PHE A 134 7.14 -15.42 -0.49
N ARG A 135 6.56 -16.41 -1.17
CA ARG A 135 6.68 -17.82 -0.78
C ARG A 135 8.14 -18.21 -0.82
N ARG A 136 8.69 -18.61 0.33
CA ARG A 136 10.04 -19.20 0.40
C ARG A 136 9.99 -20.58 -0.28
N GLY A 137 10.86 -20.80 -1.28
CA GLY A 137 10.90 -22.05 -2.06
C GLY A 137 11.02 -23.29 -1.16
N GLY A 138 10.28 -24.35 -1.49
CA GLY A 138 10.32 -25.63 -0.77
C GLY A 138 9.47 -25.73 0.51
N GLY A 139 8.71 -24.69 0.88
CA GLY A 139 7.87 -24.71 2.09
C GLY A 139 6.61 -25.59 2.00
N THR A 140 6.24 -26.23 3.11
CA THR A 140 4.98 -26.97 3.27
C THR A 140 3.75 -26.05 3.20
N VAL A 141 2.57 -26.61 2.96
CA VAL A 141 1.29 -25.87 2.99
C VAL A 141 1.08 -25.17 4.34
N GLU A 142 1.52 -25.81 5.44
CA GLU A 142 1.46 -25.24 6.79
C GLU A 142 2.35 -24.00 6.95
N ALA A 143 3.55 -24.01 6.37
CA ALA A 143 4.43 -22.86 6.38
C ALA A 143 3.81 -21.68 5.60
N ALA A 144 3.19 -21.97 4.45
CA ALA A 144 2.46 -20.97 3.68
C ALA A 144 1.26 -20.40 4.45
N ALA A 145 0.51 -21.24 5.18
CA ALA A 145 -0.60 -20.80 6.01
C ALA A 145 -0.14 -19.86 7.15
N ARG A 146 0.95 -20.21 7.85
CA ARG A 146 1.58 -19.35 8.87
C ARG A 146 2.03 -18.01 8.30
N GLN A 147 2.63 -18.02 7.12
CA GLN A 147 3.06 -16.80 6.43
C GLN A 147 1.86 -15.94 6.02
N ALA A 148 0.77 -16.56 5.54
CA ALA A 148 -0.47 -15.86 5.20
C ALA A 148 -1.08 -15.16 6.41
N VAL A 149 -1.13 -15.83 7.56
CA VAL A 149 -1.60 -15.20 8.81
C VAL A 149 -0.68 -14.04 9.22
N GLY A 150 0.64 -14.18 9.06
CA GLY A 150 1.59 -13.07 9.30
C GLY A 150 1.34 -11.86 8.41
N PHE A 151 1.12 -12.07 7.11
CA PHE A 151 0.75 -11.00 6.18
C PHE A 151 -0.62 -10.40 6.52
N TRP A 152 -1.58 -11.21 6.95
CA TRP A 152 -2.89 -10.72 7.38
C TRP A 152 -2.80 -9.83 8.60
N LEU A 153 -2.01 -10.22 9.61
CA LEU A 153 -1.73 -9.40 10.78
C LEU A 153 -1.06 -8.07 10.38
N LEU A 154 -0.05 -8.11 9.52
CA LEU A 154 0.64 -6.92 9.01
C LEU A 154 -0.33 -5.97 8.29
N VAL A 155 -1.01 -6.46 7.25
CA VAL A 155 -1.83 -5.64 6.37
C VAL A 155 -3.05 -5.09 7.11
N THR A 156 -3.64 -5.87 8.02
CA THR A 156 -4.76 -5.41 8.85
C THR A 156 -4.31 -4.35 9.86
N THR A 157 -3.16 -4.53 10.51
CA THR A 157 -2.61 -3.54 11.44
C THR A 157 -2.30 -2.22 10.72
N LEU A 158 -1.67 -2.28 9.55
CA LEU A 158 -1.40 -1.11 8.72
C LEU A 158 -2.70 -0.41 8.28
N HIS A 159 -3.73 -1.17 7.91
CA HIS A 159 -5.04 -0.62 7.57
C HIS A 159 -5.66 0.14 8.74
N LEU A 160 -5.66 -0.46 9.94
CA LEU A 160 -6.18 0.16 11.16
C LEU A 160 -5.34 1.38 11.56
N HIS A 161 -4.02 1.33 11.43
CA HIS A 161 -3.14 2.45 11.73
C HIS A 161 -3.43 3.65 10.84
N ARG A 162 -3.55 3.42 9.52
CA ARG A 162 -3.94 4.46 8.56
C ARG A 162 -5.27 5.10 8.94
N LEU A 163 -6.25 4.28 9.33
CA LEU A 163 -7.58 4.75 9.72
C LEU A 163 -7.55 5.56 11.02
N GLY A 164 -6.88 5.04 12.05
CA GLY A 164 -6.71 5.72 13.32
C GLY A 164 -6.01 7.07 13.17
N ALA A 165 -4.89 7.12 12.43
CA ALA A 165 -4.16 8.35 12.18
C ALA A 165 -5.00 9.39 11.39
N ALA A 166 -5.84 8.92 10.47
CA ALA A 166 -6.78 9.78 9.75
C ALA A 166 -7.85 10.38 10.69
N LEU A 167 -8.44 9.56 11.56
CA LEU A 167 -9.48 9.97 12.51
C LEU A 167 -8.93 10.90 13.61
N THR A 168 -7.77 10.61 14.20
CA THR A 168 -7.18 11.47 15.23
C THR A 168 -6.79 12.83 14.69
N ARG A 169 -6.27 12.90 13.46
CA ARG A 169 -5.98 14.18 12.80
C ARG A 169 -7.25 14.96 12.45
N ALA A 170 -8.29 14.28 11.97
CA ALA A 170 -9.59 14.93 11.73
C ALA A 170 -10.15 15.54 13.03
N GLY A 171 -10.06 14.82 14.14
CA GLY A 171 -10.38 15.33 15.46
C GLY A 171 -9.58 16.59 15.82
N ALA A 172 -8.28 16.64 15.51
CA ALA A 172 -7.45 17.83 15.74
C ALA A 172 -7.89 19.06 14.94
N THR A 173 -8.35 18.89 13.70
CA THR A 173 -8.84 20.00 12.87
C THR A 173 -10.23 20.48 13.28
N GLU A 174 -11.10 19.57 13.71
CA GLU A 174 -12.51 19.85 13.98
C GLU A 174 -12.78 20.26 15.44
N HIS A 175 -12.03 19.71 16.40
CA HIS A 175 -12.25 19.90 17.83
C HIS A 175 -11.16 20.77 18.52
N GLY A 176 -10.34 21.47 17.73
CA GLY A 176 -9.34 22.42 18.20
C GLY A 176 -8.39 21.85 19.27
N ARG A 177 -8.31 22.50 20.44
CA ARG A 177 -7.38 22.14 21.54
C ARG A 177 -7.56 20.71 22.04
N VAL A 178 -8.79 20.21 22.14
CA VAL A 178 -9.07 18.85 22.62
C VAL A 178 -8.59 17.81 21.61
N GLY A 179 -8.78 18.09 20.31
CA GLY A 179 -8.27 17.25 19.25
C GLY A 179 -6.74 17.26 19.16
N ILE A 180 -6.09 18.42 19.32
CA ILE A 180 -4.63 18.54 19.37
C ILE A 180 -4.04 17.75 20.53
N ARG A 181 -4.68 17.74 21.72
CA ARG A 181 -4.22 16.91 22.86
C ARG A 181 -4.20 15.41 22.56
N ARG A 182 -5.07 14.94 21.66
CA ARG A 182 -5.13 13.53 21.24
C ARG A 182 -4.19 13.21 20.08
N PHE A 183 -3.93 14.18 19.21
CA PHE A 183 -3.04 14.03 18.04
C PHE A 183 -1.56 14.28 18.36
N GLY A 184 -1.28 15.27 19.20
CA GLY A 184 0.06 15.78 19.51
C GLY A 184 1.04 14.71 20.00
N PRO A 185 0.69 13.85 20.98
CA PRO A 185 1.60 12.80 21.46
C PRO A 185 2.05 11.84 20.35
N GLY A 186 1.12 11.44 19.47
CA GLY A 186 1.45 10.57 18.33
C GLY A 186 2.36 11.25 17.32
N LEU A 187 2.12 12.53 17.01
CA LEU A 187 2.99 13.31 16.13
C LEU A 187 4.41 13.47 16.73
N VAL A 188 4.51 13.81 18.01
CA VAL A 188 5.81 13.93 18.71
C VAL A 188 6.57 12.60 18.68
N LEU A 189 5.89 11.48 18.92
CA LEU A 189 6.50 10.16 18.85
C LEU A 189 7.06 9.84 17.46
N VAL A 190 6.31 10.17 16.40
CA VAL A 190 6.75 9.98 15.00
C VAL A 190 7.97 10.85 14.70
N LEU A 191 7.94 12.13 15.07
CA LEU A 191 9.06 13.05 14.84
C LEU A 191 10.32 12.63 15.63
N ALA A 192 10.16 12.24 16.89
CA ALA A 192 11.26 11.73 17.71
C ALA A 192 11.85 10.44 17.10
N GLY A 193 10.99 9.52 16.64
CA GLY A 193 11.41 8.31 15.93
C GLY A 193 12.21 8.64 14.67
N LEU A 194 11.75 9.58 13.85
CA LEU A 194 12.47 10.01 12.64
C LEU A 194 13.83 10.62 12.95
N LEU A 195 13.93 11.43 14.01
CA LEU A 195 15.20 12.02 14.44
C LEU A 195 16.19 10.92 14.88
N LEU A 196 15.73 9.94 15.66
CA LEU A 196 16.55 8.82 16.12
C LEU A 196 17.00 7.93 14.96
N LEU A 197 16.10 7.59 14.04
CA LEU A 197 16.41 6.77 12.88
C LEU A 197 17.29 7.52 11.87
N GLY A 198 17.05 8.82 11.66
CA GLY A 198 17.86 9.68 10.81
C GLY A 198 19.29 9.85 11.37
N GLY A 199 19.42 10.04 12.68
CA GLY A 199 20.71 10.03 13.36
C GLY A 199 21.43 8.68 13.27
N GLY A 200 20.69 7.57 13.34
CA GLY A 200 21.21 6.23 13.07
C GLY A 200 21.71 6.07 11.63
N ALA A 201 20.92 6.46 10.64
CA ALA A 201 21.31 6.40 9.24
C ALA A 201 22.56 7.25 8.94
N ALA A 202 22.65 8.45 9.52
CA ALA A 202 23.84 9.30 9.39
C ALA A 202 25.10 8.66 9.98
N ARG A 203 24.98 7.89 11.07
CA ARG A 203 26.09 7.13 11.66
C ARG A 203 26.46 5.87 10.88
N ALA A 204 25.49 5.26 10.19
CA ALA A 204 25.73 4.10 9.34
C ALA A 204 26.38 4.48 8.00
N TRP A 205 26.16 5.71 7.52
CA TRP A 205 26.63 6.18 6.21
C TRP A 205 28.13 6.03 5.96
N PRO A 206 29.04 6.37 6.90
CA PRO A 206 30.49 6.17 6.71
C PRO A 206 30.91 4.71 6.59
N GLY A 207 30.06 3.77 7.01
CA GLY A 207 30.29 2.33 6.86
C GLY A 207 30.03 1.79 5.46
N TRP A 208 29.55 2.62 4.52
CA TRP A 208 29.41 2.23 3.13
C TRP A 208 30.76 2.34 2.38
N SER A 209 31.19 1.22 1.82
CA SER A 209 32.35 1.09 0.94
C SER A 209 31.88 0.83 -0.50
N PRO A 210 32.32 1.64 -1.49
CA PRO A 210 32.06 1.37 -2.91
C PRO A 210 32.60 0.01 -3.38
N GLU A 211 33.71 -0.45 -2.79
CA GLU A 211 34.39 -1.71 -3.15
C GLU A 211 33.60 -2.94 -2.66
N GLU A 212 33.00 -2.85 -1.47
CA GLU A 212 32.14 -3.89 -0.90
C GLU A 212 30.66 -3.75 -1.30
N GLY A 213 30.34 -2.68 -2.03
CA GLY A 213 29.01 -2.42 -2.59
C GLY A 213 27.90 -2.33 -1.53
N GLY A 214 26.76 -2.96 -1.80
CA GLY A 214 25.60 -2.92 -0.91
C GLY A 214 25.78 -3.69 0.40
N ARG A 215 26.72 -4.64 0.47
CA ARG A 215 26.93 -5.48 1.66
C ARG A 215 27.46 -4.69 2.85
N SER A 216 28.44 -3.81 2.62
CA SER A 216 29.01 -2.93 3.64
C SER A 216 27.95 -2.02 4.25
N LEU A 217 27.09 -1.44 3.40
CA LEU A 217 25.95 -0.63 3.84
C LEU A 217 24.99 -1.45 4.71
N ILE A 218 24.70 -2.70 4.35
CA ILE A 218 23.77 -3.54 5.13
C ILE A 218 24.37 -3.90 6.48
N ALA A 219 25.65 -4.28 6.52
CA ALA A 219 26.35 -4.56 7.77
C ALA A 219 26.39 -3.32 8.68
N ALA A 220 26.62 -2.14 8.10
CA ALA A 220 26.58 -0.88 8.83
C ALA A 220 25.17 -0.56 9.36
N LEU A 221 24.13 -0.79 8.55
CA LEU A 221 22.74 -0.63 8.95
C LEU A 221 22.34 -1.64 10.03
N THR A 222 22.68 -2.93 9.91
CA THR A 222 22.35 -3.96 10.90
C THR A 222 23.00 -3.67 12.24
N THR A 223 24.27 -3.28 12.23
CA THR A 223 25.00 -2.90 13.44
C THR A 223 24.38 -1.65 14.08
N THR A 224 24.11 -0.62 13.29
CA THR A 224 23.61 0.66 13.82
C THR A 224 22.18 0.57 14.32
N PHE A 225 21.28 -0.06 13.54
CA PHE A 225 19.86 -0.20 13.91
C PHE A 225 19.61 -1.31 14.93
N GLY A 226 20.58 -2.20 15.15
CA GLY A 226 20.60 -3.15 16.27
C GLY A 226 20.95 -2.51 17.62
N SER A 227 21.42 -1.26 17.65
CA SER A 227 21.70 -0.54 18.90
C SER A 227 20.41 -0.22 19.68
N PRO A 228 20.46 -0.04 21.02
CA PRO A 228 19.27 -0.03 21.87
C PRO A 228 18.20 1.02 21.48
N LEU A 229 18.62 2.23 21.11
CA LEU A 229 17.68 3.33 20.81
C LEU A 229 16.96 3.15 19.47
N PRO A 230 17.63 2.94 18.32
CA PRO A 230 16.95 2.62 17.07
C PRO A 230 16.15 1.32 17.15
N ALA A 231 16.64 0.30 17.85
CA ALA A 231 15.93 -0.95 18.04
C ALA A 231 14.60 -0.74 18.79
N LEU A 232 14.58 0.13 19.81
CA LEU A 232 13.35 0.50 20.52
C LEU A 232 12.33 1.19 19.60
N VAL A 233 12.77 2.08 18.71
CA VAL A 233 11.90 2.75 17.73
C VAL A 233 11.36 1.75 16.71
N LEU A 234 12.18 0.80 16.27
CA LEU A 234 11.81 -0.23 15.29
C LEU A 234 11.01 -1.39 15.89
N ALA A 235 11.02 -1.57 17.22
CA ALA A 235 10.37 -2.67 17.93
C ALA A 235 8.91 -2.94 17.51
N PRO A 236 8.00 -1.95 17.42
CA PRO A 236 6.63 -2.21 16.98
C PRO A 236 6.54 -2.67 15.53
N PHE A 237 7.40 -2.16 14.64
CA PHE A 237 7.45 -2.57 13.24
C PHE A 237 7.97 -4.01 13.09
N HIS A 238 9.03 -4.31 13.83
CA HIS A 238 9.61 -5.65 13.93
C HIS A 238 8.58 -6.65 14.45
N ALA A 239 7.88 -6.32 15.53
CA ALA A 239 6.88 -7.19 16.15
C ALA A 239 5.72 -7.54 15.19
N VAL A 240 5.28 -6.59 14.36
CA VAL A 240 4.22 -6.82 13.38
C VAL A 240 4.69 -7.71 12.22
N LEU A 241 5.97 -7.59 11.82
CA LEU A 241 6.57 -8.37 10.72
C LEU A 241 7.08 -9.76 11.15
N ALA A 242 7.49 -9.93 12.40
CA ALA A 242 8.13 -11.14 12.92
C ALA A 242 7.41 -12.47 12.56
N PRO A 243 6.05 -12.56 12.59
CA PRO A 243 5.36 -13.81 12.22
C PRO A 243 5.61 -14.26 10.77
N ILE A 244 5.91 -13.33 9.86
CA ILE A 244 6.20 -13.64 8.44
C ILE A 244 7.57 -14.31 8.31
N PHE A 245 8.49 -14.00 9.23
CA PHE A 245 9.89 -14.43 9.17
C PHE A 245 10.21 -15.63 10.05
N ALA A 246 9.36 -15.95 11.04
CA ALA A 246 9.56 -17.02 12.01
C ALA A 246 9.84 -18.39 11.37
N ALA A 247 10.89 -19.07 11.85
CA ALA A 247 11.33 -20.34 11.30
C ALA A 247 10.46 -21.51 11.79
N GLY A 248 10.12 -21.50 13.09
CA GLY A 248 9.38 -22.59 13.75
C GLY A 248 7.99 -22.21 14.25
N LEU A 249 7.17 -23.20 14.61
CA LEU A 249 5.82 -23.00 15.14
C LEU A 249 5.83 -22.24 16.49
N ALA A 250 6.69 -22.62 17.42
CA ALA A 250 6.75 -21.99 18.74
C ALA A 250 7.19 -20.52 18.68
N GLU A 251 8.18 -20.22 17.83
CA GLU A 251 8.60 -18.84 17.53
C GLU A 251 7.47 -18.06 16.86
N TRP A 252 6.82 -18.68 15.87
CA TRP A 252 5.68 -18.09 15.17
C TRP A 252 4.53 -17.76 16.11
N LEU A 253 4.18 -18.65 17.04
CA LEU A 253 3.11 -18.41 18.02
C LEU A 253 3.41 -17.20 18.92
N ARG A 254 4.65 -17.08 19.41
CA ARG A 254 5.06 -15.91 20.21
C ARG A 254 5.01 -14.63 19.40
N ALA A 255 5.56 -14.64 18.19
CA ALA A 255 5.54 -13.48 17.30
C ALA A 255 4.11 -13.09 16.93
N ALA A 256 3.26 -14.07 16.59
CA ALA A 256 1.87 -13.87 16.21
C ALA A 256 1.05 -13.32 17.38
N ALA A 257 1.30 -13.78 18.61
CA ALA A 257 0.64 -13.25 19.80
C ALA A 257 0.95 -11.77 20.03
N VAL A 258 2.22 -11.36 19.90
CA VAL A 258 2.61 -9.95 20.04
C VAL A 258 2.02 -9.11 18.90
N SER A 259 2.09 -9.58 17.66
CA SER A 259 1.50 -8.90 16.50
C SER A 259 -0.02 -8.76 16.61
N LEU A 260 -0.70 -9.80 17.10
CA LEU A 260 -2.13 -9.78 17.40
C LEU A 260 -2.47 -8.76 18.50
N LEU A 261 -1.67 -8.70 19.57
CA LEU A 261 -1.86 -7.69 20.62
C LEU A 261 -1.77 -6.27 20.03
N ILE A 262 -0.79 -6.00 19.17
CA ILE A 262 -0.66 -4.71 18.49
C ILE A 262 -1.90 -4.43 17.62
N LEU A 263 -2.38 -5.42 16.86
CA LEU A 263 -3.60 -5.29 16.06
C LEU A 263 -4.81 -4.94 16.93
N LEU A 264 -4.99 -5.63 18.05
CA LEU A 264 -6.11 -5.40 18.98
C LEU A 264 -6.03 -4.01 19.63
N LEU A 265 -4.83 -3.53 19.97
CA LEU A 265 -4.62 -2.17 20.45
C LEU A 265 -5.03 -1.13 19.39
N HIS A 266 -4.68 -1.36 18.12
CA HIS A 266 -5.12 -0.49 17.02
C HIS A 266 -6.64 -0.54 16.80
N LEU A 267 -7.25 -1.72 16.92
CA LEU A 267 -8.70 -1.86 16.84
C LEU A 267 -9.39 -1.08 17.97
N ALA A 268 -8.92 -1.22 19.21
CA ALA A 268 -9.44 -0.48 20.35
C ALA A 268 -9.26 1.03 20.18
N TRP A 269 -8.14 1.48 19.61
CA TRP A 269 -7.90 2.88 19.29
C TRP A 269 -8.92 3.42 18.27
N VAL A 270 -9.12 2.73 17.15
CA VAL A 270 -10.08 3.12 16.11
C VAL A 270 -11.51 3.17 16.67
N VAL A 271 -11.93 2.12 17.39
CA VAL A 271 -13.28 2.02 17.96
C VAL A 271 -13.53 3.06 19.06
N ARG A 272 -12.50 3.57 19.74
CA ARG A 272 -12.67 4.64 20.74
C ARG A 272 -12.78 6.04 20.13
N THR A 273 -12.50 6.20 18.83
CA THR A 273 -12.49 7.51 18.15
C THR A 273 -13.85 7.82 17.51
N ASP A 274 -14.93 7.58 18.28
CA ASP A 274 -16.33 7.49 17.79
C ASP A 274 -16.90 8.79 17.19
N THR A 275 -16.61 9.97 17.75
CA THR A 275 -17.21 11.25 17.28
C THR A 275 -16.65 11.70 15.93
N ALA A 276 -15.33 11.64 15.76
CA ALA A 276 -14.68 11.99 14.50
C ALA A 276 -14.97 10.98 13.39
N PHE A 277 -15.47 9.78 13.71
CA PHE A 277 -15.81 8.77 12.72
C PHE A 277 -17.06 9.12 11.92
N GLU A 278 -18.15 9.57 12.55
CA GLU A 278 -19.40 9.84 11.83
C GLU A 278 -19.28 11.01 10.87
N ASP A 279 -18.72 12.13 11.32
CA ASP A 279 -18.53 13.31 10.47
C ASP A 279 -17.61 12.99 9.29
N ALA A 280 -16.51 12.27 9.56
CA ALA A 280 -15.59 11.84 8.52
C ALA A 280 -16.21 10.79 7.58
N ALA A 281 -17.05 9.88 8.08
CA ALA A 281 -17.74 8.88 7.28
C ALA A 281 -18.82 9.50 6.41
N ALA A 282 -19.64 10.40 6.94
CA ALA A 282 -20.66 11.13 6.21
C ALA A 282 -20.03 11.96 5.09
N GLU A 283 -19.00 12.74 5.42
CA GLU A 283 -18.28 13.56 4.43
C GLU A 283 -17.60 12.69 3.37
N ALA A 284 -16.91 11.61 3.77
CA ALA A 284 -16.28 10.70 2.82
C ALA A 284 -17.29 9.99 1.91
N SER A 285 -18.47 9.64 2.44
CA SER A 285 -19.55 9.01 1.68
C SER A 285 -20.20 9.97 0.71
N ALA A 286 -20.44 11.23 1.11
CA ALA A 286 -20.93 12.28 0.23
C ALA A 286 -19.96 12.53 -0.95
N ARG A 287 -18.67 12.72 -0.66
CA ARG A 287 -17.64 12.85 -1.70
C ARG A 287 -17.57 11.61 -2.60
N HIS A 288 -17.71 10.40 -2.04
CA HIS A 288 -17.71 9.18 -2.84
C HIS A 288 -18.93 9.07 -3.76
N ALA A 289 -20.11 9.47 -3.28
CA ALA A 289 -21.33 9.54 -4.07
C ALA A 289 -21.19 10.55 -5.22
N GLU A 290 -20.66 11.74 -4.96
CA GLU A 290 -20.36 12.75 -5.99
C GLU A 290 -19.41 12.23 -7.07
N LEU A 291 -18.37 11.48 -6.68
CA LEU A 291 -17.45 10.88 -7.64
C LEU A 291 -18.13 9.82 -8.51
N LEU A 292 -19.06 9.06 -7.95
CA LEU A 292 -19.80 8.04 -8.69
C LEU A 292 -20.82 8.68 -9.64
N THR A 293 -21.55 9.71 -9.20
CA THR A 293 -22.49 10.44 -10.07
C THR A 293 -21.75 11.14 -11.19
N ALA A 294 -20.64 11.83 -10.90
CA ALA A 294 -19.78 12.42 -11.94
C ALA A 294 -19.32 11.36 -12.95
N HIS A 295 -18.89 10.18 -12.48
CA HIS A 295 -18.48 9.10 -13.37
C HIS A 295 -19.62 8.58 -14.26
N GLN A 296 -20.83 8.42 -13.70
CA GLN A 296 -22.02 7.99 -14.43
C GLN A 296 -22.47 9.03 -15.46
N GLU A 297 -22.37 10.31 -15.12
CA GLU A 297 -22.68 11.43 -16.01
C GLU A 297 -21.60 11.67 -17.08
N GLY A 298 -20.52 10.87 -17.09
CA GLY A 298 -19.38 11.09 -17.98
C GLY A 298 -18.62 12.39 -17.68
N ARG A 299 -18.88 13.02 -16.54
CA ARG A 299 -18.23 14.25 -16.10
C ARG A 299 -16.92 13.91 -15.41
N PRO A 300 -15.86 14.69 -15.64
CA PRO A 300 -14.63 14.55 -14.90
C PRO A 300 -15.00 14.90 -13.46
N ALA A 301 -14.69 13.98 -12.56
CA ALA A 301 -14.79 14.23 -11.14
C ALA A 301 -14.01 15.51 -10.82
N VAL A 302 -14.71 16.63 -10.61
CA VAL A 302 -14.12 17.90 -10.20
C VAL A 302 -13.71 17.72 -8.75
N ARG A 303 -12.56 17.07 -8.53
CA ARG A 303 -11.85 17.23 -7.28
C ARG A 303 -11.35 18.65 -7.31
N GLY A 304 -11.67 19.44 -6.28
CA GLY A 304 -10.97 20.69 -5.99
C GLY A 304 -9.49 20.42 -5.73
N SER A 305 -8.74 20.03 -6.75
CA SER A 305 -7.29 19.97 -6.68
C SER A 305 -6.84 21.41 -6.82
N ARG A 306 -6.34 21.98 -5.71
CA ARG A 306 -5.29 22.99 -5.85
C ARG A 306 -4.27 22.38 -6.80
N VAL A 307 -4.08 22.99 -7.97
CA VAL A 307 -3.09 22.56 -8.95
C VAL A 307 -1.78 22.44 -8.18
N GLY A 308 -1.25 21.21 -8.10
CA GLY A 308 0.04 20.99 -7.45
C GLY A 308 1.06 21.92 -8.09
N ARG A 309 1.93 22.53 -7.28
CA ARG A 309 2.92 23.47 -7.80
C ARG A 309 3.83 22.71 -8.75
N VAL A 310 3.69 22.98 -10.05
CA VAL A 310 4.57 22.39 -11.07
C VAL A 310 5.94 23.04 -10.89
N TRP A 311 6.91 22.25 -10.47
CA TRP A 311 8.30 22.61 -10.22
C TRP A 311 9.12 23.02 -11.46
N PHE A 312 8.60 22.81 -12.68
CA PHE A 312 9.18 23.30 -13.92
C PHE A 312 8.19 24.22 -14.65
N PRO A 313 8.38 25.56 -14.64
CA PRO A 313 7.46 26.47 -15.30
C PRO A 313 7.52 26.32 -16.82
N LEU A 314 6.36 26.45 -17.50
CA LEU A 314 6.30 26.51 -18.96
C LEU A 314 6.64 27.92 -19.42
N ALA A 315 7.52 28.04 -20.41
CA ALA A 315 7.80 29.33 -21.05
C ALA A 315 6.53 29.85 -21.75
N PRO A 316 6.27 31.18 -21.73
CA PRO A 316 5.08 31.77 -22.35
C PRO A 316 5.05 31.64 -23.88
N THR A 317 6.19 31.34 -24.50
CA THR A 317 6.34 31.08 -25.92
C THR A 317 7.13 29.79 -26.12
N GLY A 318 6.80 29.02 -27.16
CA GLY A 318 7.49 27.76 -27.45
C GLY A 318 6.73 26.84 -28.38
N HIS A 319 7.33 25.70 -28.70
CA HIS A 319 6.73 24.72 -29.60
C HIS A 319 5.49 24.07 -28.93
N PRO A 320 4.34 23.97 -29.61
CA PRO A 320 3.10 23.43 -29.04
C PRO A 320 3.22 22.01 -28.45
N ALA A 321 4.06 21.18 -29.06
CA ALA A 321 4.38 19.84 -28.55
C ALA A 321 4.98 19.88 -27.13
N VAL A 322 5.76 20.92 -26.81
CA VAL A 322 6.33 21.12 -25.46
C VAL A 322 5.25 21.46 -24.45
N ALA A 323 4.22 22.22 -24.85
CA ALA A 323 3.07 22.51 -23.98
C ALA A 323 2.23 21.25 -23.70
N LEU A 324 2.05 20.37 -24.69
CA LEU A 324 1.40 19.07 -24.53
C LEU A 324 2.20 18.13 -23.62
N LEU A 325 3.52 18.02 -23.84
CA LEU A 325 4.41 17.25 -22.98
C LEU A 325 4.37 17.80 -21.55
N TRP A 326 4.49 19.12 -21.39
CA TRP A 326 4.40 19.80 -20.10
C TRP A 326 3.09 19.49 -19.38
N LYS A 327 1.94 19.57 -20.07
CA LYS A 327 0.62 19.22 -19.52
C LYS A 327 0.63 17.79 -18.96
N ASN A 328 1.11 16.83 -19.74
CA ASN A 328 1.11 15.43 -19.36
C ASN A 328 2.10 15.13 -18.22
N THR A 329 3.31 15.69 -18.27
CA THR A 329 4.32 15.56 -17.20
C THR A 329 3.85 16.26 -15.93
N ALA A 330 3.21 17.43 -16.02
CA ALA A 330 2.62 18.12 -14.90
C ALA A 330 1.48 17.31 -14.28
N ALA A 331 0.58 16.74 -15.09
CA ALA A 331 -0.50 15.87 -14.61
C ALA A 331 0.01 14.63 -13.88
N ILE A 332 1.06 13.98 -14.42
CA ILE A 332 1.70 12.82 -13.78
C ILE A 332 2.41 13.24 -12.49
N THR A 333 3.21 14.30 -12.50
CA THR A 333 4.02 14.72 -11.34
C THR A 333 3.18 15.32 -10.20
N THR A 334 2.07 15.98 -10.52
CA THR A 334 1.11 16.49 -9.52
C THR A 334 0.10 15.43 -9.07
N GLY A 335 -0.11 14.39 -9.89
CA GLY A 335 -1.00 13.26 -9.62
C GLY A 335 -0.34 11.99 -9.06
N LEU A 336 1.01 11.94 -9.06
CA LEU A 336 1.82 10.83 -8.57
C LEU A 336 1.53 10.59 -7.08
N ARG A 337 0.67 9.62 -6.81
CA ARG A 337 0.35 9.23 -5.43
C ARG A 337 1.54 8.46 -4.87
N PRO A 338 1.99 8.73 -3.63
CA PRO A 338 3.00 7.90 -2.96
C PRO A 338 2.60 6.42 -2.87
N VAL A 339 1.31 6.12 -2.98
CA VAL A 339 0.78 4.75 -3.12
C VAL A 339 1.30 4.01 -4.37
N LEU A 340 1.80 4.73 -5.38
CA LEU A 340 2.44 4.19 -6.59
C LEU A 340 3.94 3.98 -6.40
N ILE A 341 4.57 4.74 -5.50
CA ILE A 341 5.98 4.60 -5.14
C ILE A 341 6.18 3.39 -4.23
N PHE A 342 5.24 3.14 -3.32
CA PHE A 342 5.30 2.00 -2.39
C PHE A 342 5.48 0.63 -3.08
N PRO A 343 4.66 0.23 -4.06
CA PRO A 343 4.88 -1.02 -4.78
C PRO A 343 6.17 -0.96 -5.62
N LEU A 344 6.56 0.18 -6.19
CA LEU A 344 7.85 0.28 -6.90
C LEU A 344 9.04 0.02 -5.95
N VAL A 345 9.04 0.62 -4.76
CA VAL A 345 10.09 0.43 -3.74
C VAL A 345 10.07 -1.00 -3.20
N VAL A 346 8.91 -1.60 -2.98
CA VAL A 346 8.80 -2.97 -2.47
C VAL A 346 9.10 -4.01 -3.55
N PHE A 347 8.60 -3.85 -4.77
CA PHE A 347 8.77 -4.82 -5.86
C PHE A 347 10.05 -4.64 -6.68
N VAL A 348 10.67 -3.45 -6.69
CA VAL A 348 11.99 -3.23 -7.33
C VAL A 348 13.09 -3.18 -6.28
N GLY A 349 12.86 -2.50 -5.15
CA GLY A 349 13.87 -2.36 -4.09
C GLY A 349 14.12 -3.65 -3.33
N MET A 350 13.11 -4.48 -3.06
CA MET A 350 13.32 -5.75 -2.34
C MET A 350 14.10 -6.79 -3.19
N PRO A 351 13.82 -6.99 -4.49
CA PRO A 351 14.64 -7.86 -5.31
C PRO A 351 16.03 -7.28 -5.65
N ALA A 352 16.17 -5.95 -5.77
CA ALA A 352 17.49 -5.28 -5.93
C ALA A 352 18.36 -5.52 -4.70
N PHE A 353 17.72 -5.47 -3.54
CA PHE A 353 18.31 -5.74 -2.24
C PHE A 353 18.72 -7.22 -2.08
N LEU A 354 17.85 -8.16 -2.49
CA LEU A 354 18.16 -9.60 -2.49
C LEU A 354 19.31 -9.96 -3.44
N LEU A 355 19.46 -9.21 -4.54
CA LEU A 355 20.58 -9.34 -5.46
C LEU A 355 21.88 -8.78 -4.85
N ALA A 356 21.83 -7.57 -4.27
CA ALA A 356 22.99 -6.90 -3.67
C ALA A 356 23.59 -7.64 -2.46
N THR A 357 22.84 -8.57 -1.87
CA THR A 357 23.25 -9.36 -0.71
C THR A 357 23.80 -10.75 -1.08
N GLU A 358 23.73 -11.16 -2.35
CA GLU A 358 23.94 -12.54 -2.83
C GLU A 358 23.24 -13.63 -1.98
N ILE A 359 22.13 -13.29 -1.31
CA ILE A 359 21.30 -14.29 -0.60
C ILE A 359 20.83 -15.37 -1.58
N PHE A 360 20.69 -15.01 -2.86
CA PHE A 360 20.49 -15.93 -3.97
C PHE A 360 21.66 -15.80 -4.95
N PRO A 361 22.75 -16.56 -4.79
CA PRO A 361 23.98 -16.40 -5.57
C PRO A 361 23.84 -16.78 -7.06
N ARG A 362 22.65 -17.24 -7.49
CA ARG A 362 22.32 -17.54 -8.89
C ARG A 362 21.49 -16.44 -9.57
N LEU A 363 20.99 -15.46 -8.82
CA LEU A 363 20.41 -14.26 -9.42
C LEU A 363 21.58 -13.41 -9.91
N THR A 364 21.80 -13.38 -11.22
CA THR A 364 22.72 -12.42 -11.82
C THR A 364 22.06 -11.05 -11.86
N PHE A 365 22.86 -9.98 -11.94
CA PHE A 365 22.34 -8.63 -12.16
C PHE A 365 21.41 -8.56 -13.38
N GLY A 366 21.72 -9.31 -14.44
CA GLY A 366 20.85 -9.44 -15.61
C GLY A 366 19.50 -10.09 -15.31
N SER A 367 19.47 -11.17 -14.52
CA SER A 367 18.23 -11.84 -14.09
C SER A 367 17.33 -10.92 -13.25
N PHE A 368 17.94 -10.11 -12.37
CA PHE A 368 17.22 -9.12 -11.57
C PHE A 368 16.66 -7.99 -12.44
N VAL A 369 17.47 -7.41 -13.33
CA VAL A 369 17.01 -6.36 -14.26
C VAL A 369 15.86 -6.89 -15.12
N ALA A 370 15.93 -8.14 -15.59
CA ALA A 370 14.86 -8.76 -16.35
C ALA A 370 13.56 -8.91 -15.53
N VAL A 371 13.64 -9.36 -14.27
CA VAL A 371 12.46 -9.49 -13.40
C VAL A 371 11.90 -8.11 -13.02
N ALA A 372 12.74 -7.15 -12.66
CA ALA A 372 12.31 -5.80 -12.34
C ALA A 372 11.68 -5.11 -13.55
N ALA A 373 12.29 -5.24 -14.73
CA ALA A 373 11.73 -4.74 -15.98
C ALA A 373 10.39 -5.42 -16.30
N LEU A 374 10.27 -6.73 -16.08
CA LEU A 374 9.03 -7.47 -16.28
C LEU A 374 7.93 -7.03 -15.30
N VAL A 375 8.26 -6.80 -14.04
CA VAL A 375 7.30 -6.29 -13.04
C VAL A 375 6.86 -4.87 -13.38
N VAL A 376 7.80 -3.99 -13.74
CA VAL A 376 7.48 -2.63 -14.19
C VAL A 376 6.65 -2.66 -15.46
N LEU A 377 6.96 -3.55 -16.42
CA LEU A 377 6.21 -3.76 -17.65
C LEU A 377 4.80 -4.27 -17.36
N ALA A 378 4.64 -5.31 -16.54
CA ALA A 378 3.35 -5.85 -16.15
C ALA A 378 2.51 -4.82 -15.39
N TYR A 379 3.13 -4.07 -14.48
CA TYR A 379 2.48 -2.97 -13.77
C TYR A 379 2.05 -1.87 -14.74
N SER A 380 2.90 -1.49 -15.69
CA SER A 380 2.61 -0.49 -16.71
C SER A 380 1.53 -0.97 -17.70
N LEU A 381 1.46 -2.24 -18.03
CA LEU A 381 0.41 -2.79 -18.90
C LEU A 381 -0.95 -2.86 -18.19
N LEU A 382 -0.96 -3.29 -16.92
CA LEU A 382 -2.20 -3.46 -16.16
C LEU A 382 -2.74 -2.14 -15.61
N PHE A 383 -1.86 -1.28 -15.09
CA PHE A 383 -2.22 -0.04 -14.44
C PHE A 383 -1.91 1.20 -15.27
N GLY A 384 -1.01 1.14 -16.26
CA GLY A 384 -0.71 2.28 -17.13
C GLY A 384 -1.96 2.84 -17.83
N PRO A 385 -2.85 2.03 -18.43
CA PRO A 385 -4.10 2.55 -19.01
C PRO A 385 -5.07 3.15 -17.97
N LEU A 386 -4.95 2.76 -16.70
CA LEU A 386 -5.76 3.28 -15.60
C LEU A 386 -5.17 4.56 -14.98
N LEU A 387 -3.85 4.69 -14.99
CA LEU A 387 -3.08 5.79 -14.39
C LEU A 387 -2.79 6.91 -15.39
N VAL A 388 -2.45 6.54 -16.62
CA VAL A 388 -2.23 7.41 -17.77
C VAL A 388 -3.50 7.36 -18.62
N ARG A 389 -4.60 7.91 -18.08
CA ARG A 389 -5.74 8.29 -18.91
C ARG A 389 -5.38 9.59 -19.62
N ASN A 390 -4.55 9.48 -20.66
CA ASN A 390 -4.35 10.53 -21.65
C ASN A 390 -5.42 10.39 -22.74
N ASP A 391 -6.70 10.29 -22.34
CA ASP A 391 -7.78 10.35 -23.30
C ASP A 391 -8.17 11.81 -23.52
N LEU A 392 -8.38 12.20 -24.79
CA LEU A 392 -8.92 13.51 -25.14
C LEU A 392 -10.32 13.76 -24.55
N ARG A 393 -10.92 12.80 -23.85
CA ARG A 393 -12.29 12.92 -23.30
C ARG A 393 -12.41 14.02 -22.27
N SER A 394 -11.43 14.24 -21.41
CA SER A 394 -11.41 15.39 -20.49
C SER A 394 -11.18 16.72 -21.21
N ASP A 395 -10.46 16.66 -22.34
CA ASP A 395 -10.07 17.81 -23.13
C ASP A 395 -11.22 18.27 -24.06
N LEU A 396 -12.02 17.33 -24.57
CA LEU A 396 -13.23 17.58 -25.35
C LEU A 396 -14.28 18.38 -24.59
N LEU A 397 -14.30 18.31 -23.26
CA LEU A 397 -15.17 19.14 -22.42
C LEU A 397 -14.77 20.62 -22.44
N HIS A 398 -13.54 20.91 -22.83
CA HIS A 398 -13.00 22.24 -23.06
C HIS A 398 -12.81 22.52 -24.56
N ALA A 399 -13.57 21.82 -25.43
CA ALA A 399 -13.43 21.95 -26.88
C ALA A 399 -13.56 23.40 -27.38
N ALA A 400 -14.37 24.23 -26.73
CA ALA A 400 -14.47 25.66 -27.06
C ALA A 400 -13.13 26.40 -26.85
N THR A 401 -12.40 26.07 -25.78
CA THR A 401 -11.07 26.62 -25.49
C THR A 401 -10.01 26.03 -26.43
N LEU A 402 -10.08 24.73 -26.72
CA LEU A 402 -9.14 24.07 -27.62
C LEU A 402 -9.26 24.55 -29.07
N ARG A 403 -10.47 24.86 -29.54
CA ARG A 403 -10.70 25.46 -30.87
C ARG A 403 -10.09 26.84 -31.01
N ALA A 404 -9.83 27.54 -29.91
CA ALA A 404 -9.17 28.84 -29.91
C ALA A 404 -7.63 28.71 -30.00
N TYR A 405 -7.06 27.51 -29.89
CA TYR A 405 -5.62 27.31 -30.03
C TYR A 405 -5.21 27.33 -31.50
N PRO A 406 -4.06 27.93 -31.86
CA PRO A 406 -3.55 27.97 -33.22
C PRO A 406 -2.92 26.62 -33.62
N LEU A 407 -3.63 25.52 -33.36
CA LEU A 407 -3.19 24.15 -33.59
C LEU A 407 -4.22 23.42 -34.44
N ARG A 408 -3.74 22.64 -35.41
CA ARG A 408 -4.61 21.76 -36.18
C ARG A 408 -5.07 20.61 -35.29
N GLY A 409 -6.30 20.15 -35.48
CA GLY A 409 -6.86 19.02 -34.72
C GLY A 409 -6.00 17.75 -34.82
N GLU A 410 -5.35 17.58 -35.97
CA GLU A 410 -4.37 16.53 -36.26
C GLU A 410 -3.16 16.52 -35.31
N THR A 411 -2.79 17.69 -34.77
CA THR A 411 -1.64 17.86 -33.88
C THR A 411 -2.00 17.61 -32.41
N LEU A 412 -3.30 17.48 -32.11
CA LEU A 412 -3.84 17.25 -30.77
C LEU A 412 -4.19 15.78 -30.50
N VAL A 413 -4.32 14.96 -31.55
CA VAL A 413 -4.60 13.51 -31.53
C VAL A 413 -3.29 12.76 -31.73
#